data_AF-A0A3D3ZPN3-F1
#
_entry.id   AF-A0A3D3ZPN3-F1
#
_cell.length_a   1.000
_cell.length_b   1.000
_cell.length_c   1.000
_cell.angle_alpha   90.00
_cell.angle_beta   90.00
_cell.angle_gamma   90.00
#
_symmetry.space_group_name_H-M   'P 1'
#
loop_
_entity.id
_entity.type
_entity.pdbx_description
1 polymer ?
#
loop_
_entity_poly.entity_id
_entity_poly.type
_entity_poly.pdbx_seq_one_letter_code
_entity_poly.pdbx_strand_id
1 'polypeptide(L)'
;AQHRGIQLNSVKAKVEGDMDISGILGIDADVRNGFSAIRVSFEIDAEATQEEIAAIVAQSQKRSAVFDIITNPTNVHVSVN
;
A
#
# COMPACT_ATOMS: atom_id res chain seq x y z
N ALA A 1 6.91 14.91 5.13
CA ALA A 1 7.38 15.09 6.51
C ALA A 1 8.16 16.39 6.71
N GLN A 2 9.20 16.68 5.91
CA GLN A 2 9.97 17.93 6.04
C GLN A 2 9.13 19.23 5.93
N HIS A 3 7.98 19.19 5.27
CA HIS A 3 7.09 20.36 5.13
C HIS A 3 6.36 20.81 6.42
N ARG A 4 6.45 20.09 7.54
CA ARG A 4 5.78 20.46 8.79
C ARG A 4 6.73 20.85 9.94
N GLY A 5 8.04 20.88 9.69
CA GLY A 5 9.02 21.08 10.77
C GLY A 5 9.10 19.93 11.78
N ILE A 6 8.43 18.80 11.50
CA ILE A 6 8.47 17.60 12.32
C ILE A 6 9.78 16.85 12.03
N GLN A 7 10.59 16.69 13.06
CA GLN A 7 11.82 15.91 13.00
C GLN A 7 11.47 14.41 13.01
N LEU A 8 11.70 13.74 11.87
CA LEU A 8 11.61 12.29 11.77
C LEU A 8 13.01 11.68 11.96
N ASN A 9 13.12 10.74 12.90
CA ASN A 9 14.35 10.01 13.17
C ASN A 9 14.38 8.70 12.37
N SER A 10 13.27 7.96 12.34
CA SER A 10 13.14 6.77 11.51
C SER A 10 11.70 6.47 11.12
N VAL A 11 11.53 5.83 9.96
CA VAL A 11 10.23 5.31 9.49
C VAL A 11 10.47 3.92 8.94
N LYS A 12 9.77 2.93 9.49
CA LYS A 12 9.71 1.57 8.94
C LYS A 12 8.28 1.28 8.53
N ALA A 13 8.12 0.65 7.38
CA ALA A 13 6.84 0.15 6.91
C ALA A 13 6.94 -1.36 6.73
N LYS A 14 6.01 -2.11 7.32
CA LYS A 14 5.82 -3.54 7.04
C LYS A 14 4.58 -3.68 6.19
N VAL A 15 4.71 -4.42 5.09
CA VAL A 15 3.61 -4.68 4.15
C VAL A 15 3.42 -6.18 4.03
N GLU A 16 2.20 -6.65 4.23
CA GLU A 16 1.82 -8.07 4.16
C GLU A 16 0.64 -8.23 3.21
N GLY A 17 0.63 -9.27 2.38
CA GLY A 17 -0.44 -9.56 1.45
C GLY A 17 -0.80 -11.03 1.43
N ASP A 18 -2.10 -11.33 1.37
CA ASP A 18 -2.60 -12.71 1.21
C ASP A 18 -2.86 -12.99 -0.26
N MET A 19 -2.42 -14.16 -0.74
CA MET A 19 -2.66 -14.61 -2.11
C MET A 19 -2.86 -16.11 -2.12
N ASP A 20 -3.89 -16.55 -2.83
CA ASP A 20 -4.05 -17.95 -3.22
C ASP A 20 -3.48 -18.14 -4.63
N ILE A 21 -2.42 -18.95 -4.73
CA ILE A 21 -1.70 -19.18 -5.98
C ILE A 21 -2.43 -20.16 -6.91
N SER A 22 -3.48 -20.82 -6.42
CA SER A 22 -4.24 -21.82 -7.19
C SER A 22 -4.85 -21.21 -8.45
N GLY A 23 -5.30 -19.95 -8.39
CA GLY A 23 -5.82 -19.22 -9.55
C GLY A 23 -4.73 -18.95 -10.60
N ILE A 24 -3.56 -18.47 -10.16
CA ILE A 24 -2.44 -18.13 -11.07
C ILE A 24 -1.88 -19.39 -11.74
N LEU A 25 -1.86 -20.51 -11.01
CA LEU A 25 -1.40 -21.79 -11.52
C LEU A 25 -2.47 -22.57 -12.30
N GLY A 26 -3.69 -22.05 -12.41
CA GLY A 26 -4.78 -22.68 -13.15
C GLY A 26 -5.34 -23.95 -12.49
N ILE A 27 -5.14 -24.12 -11.18
CA ILE A 27 -5.67 -25.24 -10.38
C ILE A 27 -7.15 -25.04 -10.09
N ASP A 28 -7.54 -23.81 -9.75
CA ASP A 28 -8.92 -23.43 -9.43
C ASP A 28 -9.26 -22.12 -10.15
N ALA A 29 -10.28 -22.16 -11.00
CA ALA A 29 -10.70 -21.02 -11.82
C ALA A 29 -11.58 -20.02 -11.06
N ASP A 30 -12.17 -20.41 -9.92
CA ASP A 30 -12.99 -19.52 -9.10
C ASP A 30 -12.14 -18.63 -8.18
N VAL A 31 -10.86 -18.96 -8.03
CA VAL A 31 -9.89 -18.16 -7.26
C VAL A 31 -9.47 -16.93 -8.08
N ARG A 32 -9.82 -15.74 -7.57
CA ARG A 32 -9.37 -14.47 -8.16
C ARG A 32 -7.84 -14.36 -8.12
N ASN A 33 -7.26 -14.08 -9.27
CA ASN A 33 -5.84 -13.71 -9.37
C ASN A 33 -5.57 -12.36 -8.71
N GLY A 34 -4.67 -12.35 -7.71
CA GLY A 34 -4.22 -11.15 -7.01
C GLY A 34 -4.23 -11.30 -5.50
N PHE A 35 -3.92 -10.20 -4.81
CA PHE A 35 -4.01 -10.17 -3.36
C PHE A 35 -5.48 -10.08 -2.91
N SER A 36 -5.88 -10.92 -1.95
CA SER A 36 -7.21 -10.83 -1.32
C SER A 36 -7.25 -9.75 -0.23
N ALA A 37 -6.11 -9.48 0.41
CA ALA A 37 -5.92 -8.39 1.35
C ALA A 37 -4.47 -7.92 1.35
N ILE A 38 -4.27 -6.62 1.57
CA ILE A 38 -2.96 -6.02 1.83
C ILE A 38 -3.06 -5.24 3.14
N ARG A 39 -2.10 -5.45 4.04
CA ARG A 39 -2.00 -4.77 5.33
C ARG A 39 -0.67 -4.04 5.40
N VAL A 40 -0.73 -2.79 5.85
CA VAL A 40 0.46 -1.95 6.02
C VAL A 40 0.50 -1.47 7.46
N SER A 41 1.60 -1.68 8.15
CA SER A 41 1.87 -1.10 9.47
C SER A 41 3.12 -0.23 9.41
N PHE A 42 3.08 0.89 10.13
CA PHE A 42 4.19 1.84 10.21
C PHE A 42 4.72 1.89 11.64
N GLU A 43 6.03 1.80 11.79
CA GLU A 43 6.76 2.15 13.00
C GLU A 43 7.48 3.46 12.73
N ILE A 44 7.11 4.52 13.44
CA ILE A 44 7.62 5.87 13.21
C ILE A 44 8.23 6.39 14.51
N ASP A 45 9.49 6.77 14.45
CA ASP A 45 10.21 7.49 15.51
C ASP A 45 10.35 8.95 15.09
N ALA A 46 9.67 9.83 15.82
CA ALA A 46 9.56 11.25 15.53
C ALA A 46 9.33 12.07 16.79
N GLU A 47 9.80 13.32 16.79
CA GLU A 47 9.40 14.32 17.79
C GLU A 47 8.08 14.97 17.35
N ALA A 48 6.98 14.23 17.48
CA ALA A 48 5.64 14.65 17.08
C ALA A 48 4.56 13.98 17.93
N THR A 49 3.36 14.57 17.95
CA THR A 49 2.20 13.93 18.57
C THR A 49 1.67 12.79 17.70
N GLN A 50 0.86 11.90 18.30
CA GLN A 50 0.26 10.80 17.55
C GLN A 50 -0.66 11.29 16.43
N GLU A 51 -1.36 12.40 16.64
CA GLU A 51 -2.22 13.03 15.64
C GLU A 51 -1.40 13.54 14.45
N GLU A 52 -0.23 14.12 14.71
CA GLU A 52 0.67 14.60 13.67
C GLU A 52 1.27 13.44 12.84
N ILE A 53 1.67 12.36 13.51
CA ILE A 53 2.14 11.12 12.88
C ILE A 53 1.03 10.51 12.02
N ALA A 54 -0.19 10.38 12.55
CA ALA A 54 -1.34 9.88 11.81
C ALA A 54 -1.64 10.74 10.57
N ALA A 55 -1.55 12.07 10.71
CA ALA A 55 -1.74 12.98 9.59
C ALA A 55 -0.63 12.85 8.52
N ILE A 56 0.61 12.56 8.90
CA ILE A 56 1.70 12.24 7.96
C ILE A 56 1.39 10.95 7.20
N VAL A 57 0.99 9.88 7.90
CA VAL A 57 0.65 8.59 7.27
C VAL A 57 -0.52 8.75 6.29
N ALA A 58 -1.59 9.44 6.70
CA ALA A 58 -2.75 9.71 5.84
C ALA A 58 -2.37 10.52 4.59
N GLN A 59 -1.46 11.49 4.72
CA GLN A 59 -0.96 12.23 3.57
C GLN A 59 -0.14 11.35 2.62
N SER A 60 0.73 10.49 3.16
CA SER A 60 1.52 9.55 2.37
C SER A 60 0.61 8.57 1.60
N GLN A 61 -0.47 8.11 2.23
CA GLN A 61 -1.48 7.27 1.58
C GLN A 61 -2.14 8.00 0.39
N LYS A 62 -2.59 9.25 0.58
CA LYS A 62 -3.26 10.05 -0.48
C LYS A 62 -2.38 10.33 -1.70
N ARG A 63 -1.05 10.31 -1.55
CA ARG A 63 -0.10 10.59 -2.64
C ARG A 63 0.58 9.34 -3.17
N SER A 64 0.30 8.18 -2.61
CA SER A 64 0.94 6.93 -3.01
C SER A 64 0.32 6.43 -4.32
N ALA A 65 1.09 6.51 -5.41
CA ALA A 65 0.68 5.99 -6.71
C ALA A 65 0.39 4.48 -6.65
N VAL A 66 1.18 3.71 -5.88
CA VAL A 66 0.95 2.26 -5.72
C VAL A 66 -0.34 1.99 -4.95
N PHE A 67 -0.64 2.78 -3.91
CA PHE A 67 -1.92 2.65 -3.19
C PHE A 67 -3.10 2.93 -4.12
N ASP A 68 -3.01 3.96 -4.95
CA ASP A 68 -4.04 4.31 -5.93
C ASP A 68 -4.25 3.18 -6.95
N ILE A 69 -3.17 2.68 -7.56
CA ILE A 69 -3.21 1.57 -8.53
C ILE A 69 -3.88 0.31 -7.96
N ILE A 70 -3.69 0.02 -6.67
CA ILE A 70 -4.22 -1.18 -6.02
C ILE A 70 -5.69 -0.99 -5.60
N THR A 71 -6.07 0.21 -5.21
CA THR A 71 -7.41 0.48 -4.64
C THR A 71 -8.41 0.99 -5.67
N ASN A 72 -7.95 1.41 -6.84
CA ASN A 72 -8.79 1.92 -7.92
C ASN A 72 -8.58 1.12 -9.23
N PRO A 73 -9.63 0.90 -10.03
CA PRO A 73 -9.49 0.32 -11.36
C PRO A 73 -8.60 1.19 -12.25
N THR A 74 -7.62 0.57 -12.91
CA THR A 74 -6.80 1.20 -13.94
C THR A 74 -7.13 0.61 -15.30
N ASN A 75 -7.34 1.43 -16.32
CA ASN A 75 -7.60 0.95 -17.68
C ASN A 75 -6.32 0.32 -18.26
N VAL A 76 -6.38 -0.97 -18.59
CA VAL A 76 -5.27 -1.72 -19.18
C VAL A 76 -5.66 -2.18 -20.58
N HIS A 77 -4.82 -1.85 -21.56
CA HIS A 77 -5.00 -2.26 -22.96
C HIS A 77 -3.88 -3.24 -23.33
N VAL A 78 -4.27 -4.39 -23.90
CA VAL A 78 -3.34 -5.42 -24.37
C VAL A 78 -3.59 -5.66 -25.85
N SER A 79 -2.54 -5.63 -26.68
CA SER A 79 -2.61 -5.89 -28.12
C SER A 79 -1.69 -7.03 -28.52
N VAL A 80 -2.11 -7.81 -29.51
CA VAL A 80 -1.29 -8.84 -30.16
C VAL A 80 -1.09 -8.41 -31.60
N ASN A 81 0.16 -8.43 -32.07
CA ASN A 81 0.54 -8.07 -33.45
C ASN A 81 0.75 -9.33 -34.28
#